data_AF-A0A0G3BNU0-F1
#
_entry.id   AF-A0A0G3BNU0-F1
#
_cell.length_a   1.000
_cell.length_b   1.000
_cell.length_c   1.000
_cell.angle_alpha   90.00
_cell.angle_beta   90.00
_cell.angle_gamma   90.00
#
_symmetry.space_group_name_H-M   'P 1'
#
loop_
_entity.id
_entity.type
_entity.pdbx_description
1 polymer ?
#
loop_
_entity_poly.entity_id
_entity_poly.type
_entity_poly.pdbx_seq_one_letter_code
_entity_poly.pdbx_strand_id
1 'polypeptide(L)'
;MRRREGDPIICTVDVVLLTLRDDSLCVLLLKRDREPFAGALALPGGYVRPDEDQDAAAAASRVLREKTGLVSPYLEQLATFSGPARDPRGWSVSVVYFALVPSSMLQADPPGVELLPVARLPRLPFDHGEIVREAVARLRAKSQYSSLPVYLCPERFTLPQLQAVYEAVLGEPINKVSFRRKMDELGMLEPIPGELEVGRAHRPAQLYRLRPEYRHALSMVDRGINARG
;
A
#
# COMPACT_ATOMS: atom_id res chain seq x y z
N MET A 1 -20.03 -24.30 -22.87
CA MET A 1 -20.40 -25.09 -21.68
C MET A 1 -21.40 -24.27 -20.88
N ARG A 2 -22.68 -24.67 -20.81
CA ARG A 2 -23.71 -23.92 -20.03
C ARG A 2 -23.47 -24.20 -18.55
N ARG A 3 -23.36 -23.16 -17.70
CA ARG A 3 -23.33 -23.31 -16.25
C ARG A 3 -24.57 -24.07 -15.77
N ARG A 4 -24.39 -24.94 -14.79
CA ARG A 4 -25.52 -25.46 -14.00
C ARG A 4 -25.86 -24.42 -12.94
N GLU A 5 -27.14 -24.29 -12.65
CA GLU A 5 -27.62 -23.54 -11.50
C GLU A 5 -26.99 -24.16 -10.23
N GLY A 6 -26.21 -23.38 -9.48
CA GLY A 6 -25.56 -23.84 -8.23
C GLY A 6 -24.04 -23.95 -8.20
N ASP A 7 -23.30 -23.66 -9.29
CA ASP A 7 -21.82 -23.64 -9.22
C ASP A 7 -21.35 -22.47 -8.33
N PRO A 8 -20.66 -22.72 -7.20
CA PRO A 8 -20.29 -21.67 -6.26
C PRO A 8 -19.30 -20.69 -6.89
N ILE A 9 -19.53 -19.39 -6.67
CA ILE A 9 -18.60 -18.33 -7.03
C ILE A 9 -17.47 -18.30 -6.00
N ILE A 10 -16.23 -18.29 -6.47
CA ILE A 10 -15.06 -18.07 -5.62
C ILE A 10 -15.08 -16.59 -5.18
N CYS A 11 -15.28 -16.33 -3.89
CA CYS A 11 -15.31 -14.98 -3.33
C CYS A 11 -14.10 -14.76 -2.42
N THR A 12 -13.20 -13.87 -2.82
CA THR A 12 -11.95 -13.59 -2.11
C THR A 12 -11.76 -12.10 -1.85
N VAL A 13 -10.77 -11.81 -1.01
CA VAL A 13 -10.12 -10.51 -0.90
C VAL A 13 -8.63 -10.69 -1.14
N ASP A 14 -8.02 -9.73 -1.80
CA ASP A 14 -6.57 -9.64 -1.97
C ASP A 14 -6.09 -8.27 -1.51
N VAL A 15 -4.92 -8.23 -0.87
CA VAL A 15 -4.33 -6.99 -0.35
C VAL A 15 -3.02 -6.72 -1.08
N VAL A 16 -2.94 -5.59 -1.80
CA VAL A 16 -1.68 -5.03 -2.29
C VAL A 16 -1.03 -4.22 -1.17
N LEU A 17 -0.16 -4.86 -0.40
CA LEU A 17 0.60 -4.19 0.64
C LEU A 17 1.89 -3.58 0.06
N LEU A 18 1.99 -2.25 0.09
CA LEU A 18 3.12 -1.49 -0.43
C LEU A 18 3.96 -0.91 0.71
N THR A 19 5.26 -0.84 0.48
CA THR A 19 6.23 -0.20 1.37
C THR A 19 7.41 0.36 0.57
N LEU A 20 8.36 1.01 1.23
CA LEU A 20 9.63 1.40 0.62
C LEU A 20 10.77 0.51 1.14
N ARG A 21 11.65 0.07 0.25
CA ARG A 21 12.94 -0.57 0.60
C ARG A 21 14.01 0.00 -0.32
N ASP A 22 15.10 0.49 0.24
CA ASP A 22 16.20 1.11 -0.49
C ASP A 22 15.71 2.15 -1.52
N ASP A 23 14.90 3.11 -1.03
CA ASP A 23 14.25 4.17 -1.80
C ASP A 23 13.37 3.70 -2.99
N SER A 24 13.06 2.41 -3.04
CA SER A 24 12.23 1.80 -4.09
C SER A 24 10.86 1.40 -3.54
N LEU A 25 9.81 1.69 -4.32
CA LEU A 25 8.46 1.20 -4.03
C LEU A 25 8.42 -0.32 -4.24
N CYS A 26 8.11 -1.04 -3.17
CA CYS A 26 8.04 -2.49 -3.14
C CYS A 26 6.63 -2.97 -2.78
N VAL A 27 6.27 -4.15 -3.29
CA VAL A 27 5.06 -4.87 -2.89
C VAL A 27 5.44 -6.10 -2.09
N LEU A 28 4.66 -6.38 -1.06
CA LEU A 28 4.76 -7.60 -0.29
C LEU A 28 4.04 -8.75 -0.97
N LEU A 29 4.78 -9.85 -1.15
CA LEU A 29 4.29 -11.10 -1.70
C LEU A 29 4.55 -12.24 -0.72
N LEU A 30 3.70 -13.26 -0.81
CA LEU A 30 3.79 -14.47 -0.01
C LEU A 30 3.86 -15.69 -0.92
N LYS A 31 4.62 -16.70 -0.50
CA LYS A 31 4.62 -17.99 -1.20
C LYS A 31 3.31 -18.72 -0.95
N ARG A 32 2.62 -19.14 -2.01
CA ARG A 32 1.39 -19.94 -1.92
C ARG A 32 1.69 -21.33 -1.36
N ASP A 33 0.89 -21.77 -0.41
CA ASP A 33 0.96 -23.10 0.22
C ASP A 33 0.08 -24.15 -0.49
N ARG A 34 -0.80 -23.72 -1.39
CA ARG A 34 -1.84 -24.57 -2.01
C ARG A 34 -1.99 -24.32 -3.51
N GLU A 35 -2.46 -25.37 -4.19
CA GLU A 35 -2.89 -25.27 -5.59
C GLU A 35 -4.15 -24.39 -5.74
N PRO A 36 -4.37 -23.77 -6.92
CA PRO A 36 -3.45 -23.71 -8.06
C PRO A 36 -2.20 -22.85 -7.76
N PHE A 37 -1.10 -23.05 -8.49
CA PHE A 37 0.13 -22.26 -8.36
C PHE A 37 0.82 -22.39 -7.00
N ALA A 38 0.84 -23.60 -6.42
CA ALA A 38 1.57 -23.84 -5.18
C ALA A 38 3.06 -23.47 -5.36
N GLY A 39 3.64 -22.83 -4.34
CA GLY A 39 5.03 -22.38 -4.37
C GLY A 39 5.30 -21.09 -5.15
N ALA A 40 4.35 -20.54 -5.89
CA ALA A 40 4.48 -19.24 -6.55
C ALA A 40 4.28 -18.08 -5.56
N LEU A 41 4.91 -16.94 -5.84
CA LEU A 41 4.67 -15.69 -5.11
C LEU A 41 3.35 -15.06 -5.52
N ALA A 42 2.56 -14.63 -4.55
CA ALA A 42 1.23 -14.04 -4.77
C ALA A 42 0.93 -12.96 -3.72
N LEU A 43 -0.10 -12.17 -3.98
CA LEU A 43 -0.63 -11.23 -3.00
C LEU A 43 -1.16 -11.97 -1.75
N PRO A 44 -1.09 -11.36 -0.57
CA PRO A 44 -1.87 -11.78 0.60
C PRO A 44 -3.37 -11.79 0.25
N GLY A 45 -3.86 -12.97 -0.05
CA GLY A 45 -5.26 -13.19 -0.43
C GLY A 45 -5.94 -14.29 0.39
N GLY A 46 -7.25 -14.23 0.52
CA GLY A 46 -8.03 -15.25 1.23
C GLY A 46 -9.51 -15.18 0.90
N TYR A 47 -10.24 -16.23 1.24
CA TYR A 47 -11.70 -16.26 1.12
C TYR A 47 -12.34 -15.29 2.13
N VAL A 48 -13.46 -14.71 1.72
CA VAL A 48 -14.40 -14.10 2.66
C VAL A 48 -15.01 -15.23 3.50
N ARG A 49 -15.07 -15.05 4.81
CA ARG A 49 -15.63 -15.98 5.79
C ARG A 49 -16.93 -15.38 6.34
N PRO A 50 -18.12 -15.78 5.82
CA PRO A 50 -19.38 -15.13 6.18
C PRO A 50 -19.74 -15.18 7.67
N ASP A 51 -19.23 -16.18 8.39
CA ASP A 51 -19.47 -16.35 9.83
C ASP A 51 -18.54 -15.47 10.70
N GLU A 52 -17.46 -14.92 10.13
CA GLU A 52 -16.43 -14.14 10.85
C GLU A 52 -16.33 -12.68 10.37
N ASP A 53 -16.47 -12.46 9.06
CA ASP A 53 -16.25 -11.18 8.41
C ASP A 53 -17.55 -10.37 8.30
N GLN A 54 -17.58 -9.20 8.94
CA GLN A 54 -18.72 -8.29 8.82
C GLN A 54 -18.87 -7.74 7.39
N ASP A 55 -17.75 -7.52 6.70
CA ASP A 55 -17.68 -7.03 5.33
C ASP A 55 -16.33 -7.39 4.67
N ALA A 56 -16.12 -6.94 3.43
CA ALA A 56 -14.88 -7.18 2.70
C ALA A 56 -13.66 -6.45 3.31
N ALA A 57 -13.85 -5.34 4.02
CA ALA A 57 -12.76 -4.62 4.67
C ALA A 57 -12.28 -5.36 5.92
N ALA A 58 -13.20 -5.94 6.68
CA ALA A 58 -12.91 -6.84 7.80
C ALA A 58 -12.15 -8.09 7.29
N ALA A 59 -12.62 -8.69 6.18
CA ALA A 59 -11.92 -9.81 5.55
C ALA A 59 -10.50 -9.44 5.12
N ALA A 60 -10.30 -8.29 4.46
CA ALA A 60 -8.99 -7.83 4.00
C ALA A 60 -8.05 -7.56 5.20
N SER A 61 -8.55 -6.93 6.25
CA SER A 61 -7.80 -6.67 7.49
C SER A 61 -7.39 -7.97 8.18
N ARG A 62 -8.31 -8.95 8.26
CA ARG A 62 -8.04 -10.28 8.81
C ARG A 62 -6.98 -11.01 7.98
N VAL A 63 -7.14 -11.08 6.66
CA VAL A 63 -6.18 -11.73 5.76
C VAL A 63 -4.79 -11.11 5.89
N LEU A 64 -4.70 -9.77 5.92
CA LEU A 64 -3.43 -9.09 6.11
C LEU A 64 -2.79 -9.49 7.45
N ARG A 65 -3.54 -9.41 8.55
CA ARG A 65 -3.05 -9.72 9.90
C ARG A 65 -2.66 -11.19 10.05
N GLU A 66 -3.49 -12.13 9.62
CA GLU A 66 -3.23 -13.57 9.73
C GLU A 66 -1.99 -13.99 8.92
N LYS A 67 -1.80 -13.39 7.74
CA LYS A 67 -0.72 -13.80 6.83
C LYS A 67 0.60 -13.08 7.03
N THR A 68 0.58 -11.88 7.59
CA THR A 68 1.79 -11.04 7.72
C THR A 68 2.08 -10.61 9.15
N GLY A 69 1.12 -10.75 10.06
CA GLY A 69 1.19 -10.19 11.41
C GLY A 69 0.97 -8.68 11.47
N LEU A 70 0.74 -8.01 10.34
CA LEU A 70 0.68 -6.56 10.24
C LEU A 70 -0.75 -6.02 10.39
N VAL A 71 -0.84 -4.87 11.05
CA VAL A 71 -2.01 -3.99 10.99
C VAL A 71 -1.57 -2.72 10.27
N SER A 72 -2.10 -2.50 9.07
CA SER A 72 -1.70 -1.37 8.23
C SER A 72 -2.26 -0.06 8.79
N PRO A 73 -1.46 1.02 8.87
CA PRO A 73 -1.98 2.34 9.24
C PRO A 73 -2.91 2.92 8.16
N TYR A 74 -2.83 2.43 6.93
CA TYR A 74 -3.74 2.79 5.84
C TYR A 74 -4.18 1.56 5.04
N LEU A 75 -5.49 1.42 4.86
CA LEU A 75 -6.11 0.35 4.06
C LEU A 75 -7.29 0.96 3.30
N GLU A 76 -7.30 0.81 1.98
CA GLU A 76 -8.36 1.35 1.13
C GLU A 76 -8.77 0.32 0.06
N GLN A 77 -10.07 0.24 -0.21
CA GLN A 77 -10.56 -0.58 -1.32
C GLN A 77 -10.07 0.00 -2.66
N LEU A 78 -9.40 -0.83 -3.45
CA LEU A 78 -8.88 -0.45 -4.76
C LEU A 78 -9.96 -0.53 -5.84
N ALA A 79 -10.48 -1.75 -6.03
CA ALA A 79 -11.44 -2.14 -7.05
C ALA A 79 -11.93 -3.59 -6.80
N THR A 80 -12.95 -4.00 -7.53
CA THR A 80 -13.39 -5.41 -7.60
C THR A 80 -12.98 -6.00 -8.94
N PHE A 81 -12.24 -7.10 -8.89
CA PHE A 81 -11.88 -7.88 -10.08
C PHE A 81 -12.87 -9.05 -10.15
N SER A 82 -13.51 -9.31 -11.30
CA SER A 82 -14.54 -10.36 -11.48
C SER A 82 -14.51 -10.99 -12.90
N GLY A 83 -15.11 -12.19 -13.07
CA GLY A 83 -15.03 -12.96 -14.33
C GLY A 83 -14.51 -14.42 -14.27
N PRO A 84 -14.59 -15.17 -15.38
CA PRO A 84 -14.24 -16.60 -15.44
C PRO A 84 -12.76 -16.91 -15.75
N ALA A 85 -12.00 -15.93 -16.24
CA ALA A 85 -10.63 -16.15 -16.72
C ALA A 85 -9.56 -15.96 -15.63
N ARG A 86 -9.94 -15.44 -14.47
CA ARG A 86 -8.98 -14.95 -13.46
C ARG A 86 -8.51 -16.07 -12.54
N ASP A 87 -9.41 -17.01 -12.23
CA ASP A 87 -9.08 -18.23 -11.50
C ASP A 87 -9.33 -19.47 -12.37
N PRO A 88 -8.33 -20.36 -12.56
CA PRO A 88 -8.51 -21.57 -13.38
C PRO A 88 -9.59 -22.52 -12.84
N ARG A 89 -10.01 -22.36 -11.58
CA ARG A 89 -11.06 -23.19 -10.96
C ARG A 89 -12.47 -22.76 -11.33
N GLY A 90 -12.67 -21.56 -11.90
CA GLY A 90 -13.99 -21.12 -12.36
C GLY A 90 -14.23 -19.62 -12.22
N TRP A 91 -15.50 -19.23 -12.04
CA TRP A 91 -15.79 -17.82 -11.79
C TRP A 91 -15.26 -17.42 -10.43
N SER A 92 -14.57 -16.30 -10.40
CA SER A 92 -14.16 -15.69 -9.16
C SER A 92 -14.55 -14.22 -9.11
N VAL A 93 -14.70 -13.69 -7.91
CA VAL A 93 -14.72 -12.27 -7.59
C VAL A 93 -13.71 -12.05 -6.47
N SER A 94 -12.85 -11.05 -6.63
CA SER A 94 -11.96 -10.60 -5.57
C SER A 94 -12.20 -9.12 -5.31
N VAL A 95 -12.55 -8.77 -4.07
CA VAL A 95 -12.59 -7.38 -3.63
C VAL A 95 -11.19 -7.01 -3.16
N VAL A 96 -10.52 -6.18 -3.94
CA VAL A 96 -9.11 -5.88 -3.74
C VAL A 96 -8.95 -4.61 -2.92
N TYR A 97 -8.05 -4.67 -1.95
CA TYR A 97 -7.60 -3.54 -1.16
C TYR A 97 -6.13 -3.25 -1.44
N PHE A 98 -5.69 -2.02 -1.22
CA PHE A 98 -4.27 -1.71 -1.08
C PHE A 98 -4.00 -1.10 0.29
N ALA A 99 -2.80 -1.39 0.80
CA ALA A 99 -2.36 -1.01 2.12
C ALA A 99 -0.97 -0.39 2.03
N LEU A 100 -0.68 0.56 2.92
CA LEU A 100 0.64 1.20 3.02
C LEU A 100 1.20 0.98 4.41
N VAL A 101 2.42 0.45 4.51
CA VAL A 101 3.13 0.31 5.78
C VAL A 101 4.52 0.95 5.72
N PRO A 102 4.98 1.57 6.82
CA PRO A 102 6.36 1.97 6.97
C PRO A 102 7.28 0.77 6.95
N SER A 103 8.46 0.90 6.36
CA SER A 103 9.45 -0.18 6.30
C SER A 103 9.89 -0.67 7.69
N SER A 104 9.84 0.21 8.70
CA SER A 104 10.12 -0.11 10.09
C SER A 104 9.13 -1.08 10.73
N MET A 105 7.92 -1.25 10.17
CA MET A 105 6.95 -2.26 10.63
C MET A 105 7.28 -3.65 10.12
N LEU A 106 8.09 -3.76 9.07
CA LEU A 106 8.58 -5.02 8.58
C LEU A 106 9.81 -5.37 9.42
N GLN A 107 9.61 -6.18 10.48
CA GLN A 107 10.72 -6.85 11.17
C GLN A 107 11.61 -7.54 10.13
N ALA A 108 12.90 -7.75 10.41
CA ALA A 108 13.86 -8.32 9.44
C ALA A 108 13.29 -9.58 8.77
N ASP A 109 12.73 -9.39 7.57
CA ASP A 109 12.03 -10.34 6.70
C ASP A 109 11.26 -11.46 7.43
N PRO A 110 9.96 -11.27 7.77
CA PRO A 110 9.16 -12.33 8.37
C PRO A 110 9.22 -13.59 7.49
N PRO A 111 9.36 -14.80 8.06
CA PRO A 111 9.51 -16.02 7.25
C PRO A 111 8.40 -16.16 6.20
N GLY A 112 8.78 -16.31 4.93
CA GLY A 112 7.85 -16.48 3.81
C GLY A 112 7.30 -15.18 3.21
N VAL A 113 7.78 -14.03 3.68
CA VAL A 113 7.55 -12.70 3.08
C VAL A 113 8.65 -12.37 2.08
N GLU A 114 8.26 -11.97 0.89
CA GLU A 114 9.17 -11.43 -0.14
C GLU A 114 8.76 -10.00 -0.49
N LEU A 115 9.69 -9.06 -0.38
CA LEU A 115 9.51 -7.69 -0.85
C LEU A 115 10.19 -7.51 -2.20
N LEU A 116 9.40 -7.30 -3.25
CA LEU A 116 9.93 -7.09 -4.59
C LEU A 116 9.62 -5.66 -5.07
N PRO A 117 10.58 -4.99 -5.74
CA PRO A 117 10.34 -3.71 -6.39
C PRO A 117 9.20 -3.84 -7.41
N VAL A 118 8.23 -2.93 -7.36
CA VAL A 118 7.06 -2.98 -8.26
C VAL A 118 7.45 -2.84 -9.75
N ALA A 119 8.61 -2.25 -10.01
CA ALA A 119 9.17 -2.10 -11.35
C ALA A 119 9.78 -3.40 -11.91
N ARG A 120 10.02 -4.42 -11.07
CA ARG A 120 10.76 -5.64 -11.43
C ARG A 120 10.05 -6.91 -10.95
N LEU A 121 8.73 -6.95 -11.10
CA LEU A 121 7.94 -8.11 -10.67
C LEU A 121 8.05 -9.27 -11.67
N PRO A 122 8.15 -10.52 -11.17
CA PRO A 122 7.95 -11.69 -12.00
C PRO A 122 6.49 -11.78 -12.46
N ARG A 123 6.17 -12.76 -13.31
CA ARG A 123 4.77 -13.11 -13.56
C ARG A 123 4.17 -13.65 -12.27
N LEU A 124 3.10 -13.01 -11.81
CA LEU A 124 2.35 -13.45 -10.64
C LEU A 124 1.18 -14.35 -11.06
N PRO A 125 0.73 -15.29 -10.20
CA PRO A 125 -0.46 -16.09 -10.41
C PRO A 125 -1.72 -15.27 -10.66
N PHE A 126 -2.70 -15.90 -11.30
CA PHE A 126 -4.01 -15.29 -11.58
C PHE A 126 -3.85 -13.97 -12.37
N ASP A 127 -4.54 -12.93 -11.96
CA ASP A 127 -4.48 -11.54 -12.44
C ASP A 127 -3.70 -10.61 -11.48
N HIS A 128 -2.94 -11.16 -10.52
CA HIS A 128 -2.28 -10.38 -9.46
C HIS A 128 -1.31 -9.31 -10.00
N GLY A 129 -0.64 -9.58 -11.13
CA GLY A 129 0.21 -8.58 -11.77
C GLY A 129 -0.57 -7.36 -12.26
N GLU A 130 -1.82 -7.54 -12.70
CA GLU A 130 -2.70 -6.43 -13.10
C GLU A 130 -3.18 -5.66 -11.89
N ILE A 131 -3.57 -6.38 -10.84
CA ILE A 131 -3.98 -5.82 -9.55
C ILE A 131 -2.89 -4.90 -8.97
N VAL A 132 -1.62 -5.34 -8.96
CA VAL A 132 -0.50 -4.53 -8.47
C VAL A 132 -0.30 -3.28 -9.33
N ARG A 133 -0.38 -3.39 -10.66
CA ARG A 133 -0.26 -2.24 -11.56
C ARG A 133 -1.34 -1.19 -11.28
N GLU A 134 -2.58 -1.62 -11.09
CA GLU A 134 -3.70 -0.73 -10.76
C GLU A 134 -3.50 -0.05 -9.40
N ALA A 135 -3.04 -0.79 -8.38
CA ALA A 135 -2.73 -0.24 -7.07
C ALA A 135 -1.62 0.83 -7.12
N VAL A 136 -0.54 0.56 -7.85
CA VAL A 136 0.57 1.51 -8.03
C VAL A 136 0.10 2.76 -8.79
N ALA A 137 -0.72 2.58 -9.84
CA ALA A 137 -1.30 3.71 -10.57
C ALA A 137 -2.20 4.57 -9.66
N ARG A 138 -3.05 3.93 -8.85
CA ARG A 138 -3.91 4.61 -7.86
C ARG A 138 -3.10 5.38 -6.83
N LEU A 139 -2.08 4.75 -6.25
CA LEU A 139 -1.19 5.38 -5.27
C LEU A 139 -0.51 6.60 -5.89
N ARG A 140 0.09 6.47 -7.07
CA ARG A 140 0.77 7.57 -7.76
C ARG A 140 -0.17 8.73 -8.07
N ALA A 141 -1.35 8.43 -8.62
CA ALA A 141 -2.35 9.46 -8.91
C ALA A 141 -2.78 10.21 -7.64
N LYS A 142 -3.13 9.48 -6.56
CA LYS A 142 -3.52 10.09 -5.27
C LYS A 142 -2.39 10.87 -4.61
N SER A 143 -1.15 10.43 -4.77
CA SER A 143 0.02 11.09 -4.18
C SER A 143 0.24 12.50 -4.74
N GLN A 144 -0.23 12.76 -5.96
CA GLN A 144 -0.10 14.09 -6.55
C GLN A 144 -0.88 15.15 -5.78
N TYR A 145 -2.01 14.79 -5.15
CA TYR A 145 -2.92 15.76 -4.53
C TYR A 145 -3.32 15.44 -3.09
N SER A 146 -2.83 14.35 -2.48
CA SER A 146 -3.19 13.97 -1.11
C SER A 146 -1.98 13.73 -0.21
N SER A 147 -2.24 13.59 1.09
CA SER A 147 -1.26 13.20 2.10
C SER A 147 -0.86 11.72 2.06
N LEU A 148 -1.40 10.92 1.13
CA LEU A 148 -1.32 9.45 1.11
C LEU A 148 0.11 8.87 1.30
N PRO A 149 1.19 9.41 0.71
CA PRO A 149 2.53 8.87 0.93
C PRO A 149 3.02 8.92 2.39
N VAL A 150 2.43 9.77 3.26
CA VAL A 150 2.85 9.87 4.66
C VAL A 150 2.73 8.55 5.42
N TYR A 151 1.83 7.66 5.00
CA TYR A 151 1.62 6.35 5.62
C TYR A 151 2.75 5.34 5.32
N LEU A 152 3.70 5.70 4.45
CA LEU A 152 4.95 4.96 4.23
C LEU A 152 6.08 5.45 5.15
N CYS A 153 5.90 6.56 5.86
CA CYS A 153 6.88 7.08 6.81
C CYS A 153 6.74 6.42 8.18
N PRO A 154 7.85 6.26 8.95
CA PRO A 154 7.78 5.89 10.36
C PRO A 154 6.94 6.90 11.16
N GLU A 155 6.65 6.62 12.44
CA GLU A 155 5.84 7.51 13.28
C GLU A 155 6.44 8.93 13.41
N ARG A 156 7.77 9.04 13.32
CA ARG A 156 8.53 10.29 13.42
C ARG A 156 9.45 10.41 12.22
N PHE A 157 9.37 11.53 11.51
CA PHE A 157 10.16 11.75 10.29
C PHE A 157 10.47 13.22 10.09
N THR A 158 11.48 13.51 9.29
CA THR A 158 11.81 14.87 8.85
C THR A 158 11.16 15.19 7.49
N LEU A 159 11.01 16.48 7.16
CA LEU A 159 10.49 16.88 5.85
C LEU A 159 11.32 16.34 4.67
N PRO A 160 12.67 16.27 4.73
CA PRO A 160 13.46 15.60 3.70
C PRO A 160 13.14 14.11 3.55
N GLN A 161 12.93 13.39 4.66
CA GLN A 161 12.52 11.98 4.61
C GLN A 161 11.15 11.84 3.94
N LEU A 162 10.18 12.67 4.33
CA LEU A 162 8.86 12.67 3.67
C LEU A 162 8.97 13.02 2.18
N GLN A 163 9.80 13.97 1.80
CA GLN A 163 10.04 14.31 0.40
C GLN A 163 10.57 13.10 -0.38
N ALA A 164 11.57 12.40 0.15
CA ALA A 164 12.13 11.20 -0.47
C ALA A 164 11.06 10.11 -0.65
N VAL A 165 10.14 9.96 0.30
CA VAL A 165 8.99 9.05 0.18
C VAL A 165 8.07 9.44 -0.99
N TYR A 166 7.72 10.72 -1.14
CA TYR A 166 6.92 11.17 -2.29
C TYR A 166 7.65 10.95 -3.61
N GLU A 167 8.95 11.24 -3.67
CA GLU A 167 9.78 11.04 -4.86
C GLU A 167 9.87 9.56 -5.24
N ALA A 168 10.06 8.66 -4.27
CA ALA A 168 10.08 7.21 -4.49
C ALA A 168 8.74 6.66 -5.02
N VAL A 169 7.61 7.19 -4.51
CA VAL A 169 6.28 6.81 -4.98
C VAL A 169 6.03 7.30 -6.40
N LEU A 170 6.31 8.58 -6.66
CA LEU A 170 6.07 9.22 -7.96
C LEU A 170 7.08 8.77 -9.03
N GLY A 171 8.27 8.35 -8.63
CA GLY A 171 9.35 7.95 -9.52
C GLY A 171 10.09 9.12 -10.16
N GLU A 172 9.95 10.33 -9.62
CA GLU A 172 10.58 11.55 -10.13
C GLU A 172 10.95 12.51 -8.99
N PRO A 173 12.02 13.32 -9.15
CA PRO A 173 12.42 14.29 -8.14
C PRO A 173 11.39 15.42 -8.02
N ILE A 174 11.27 15.98 -6.82
CA ILE A 174 10.33 17.06 -6.51
C ILE A 174 11.09 18.30 -6.08
N ASN A 175 10.65 19.47 -6.55
CA ASN A 175 11.23 20.72 -6.10
C ASN A 175 10.94 20.95 -4.60
N LYS A 176 11.98 21.23 -3.82
CA LYS A 176 11.91 21.43 -2.36
C LYS A 176 10.93 22.53 -1.94
N VAL A 177 10.84 23.63 -2.69
CA VAL A 177 9.94 24.75 -2.39
C VAL A 177 8.48 24.37 -2.67
N SER A 178 8.22 23.75 -3.82
CA SER A 178 6.88 23.24 -4.17
C SER A 178 6.41 22.19 -3.16
N PHE A 179 7.30 21.28 -2.75
CA PHE A 179 7.01 20.26 -1.76
C PHE A 179 6.60 20.90 -0.41
N ARG A 180 7.39 21.85 0.10
CA ARG A 180 7.08 22.54 1.36
C ARG A 180 5.74 23.25 1.31
N ARG A 181 5.49 24.04 0.26
CA ARG A 181 4.21 24.73 0.07
C ARG A 181 3.04 23.76 0.11
N LYS A 182 3.15 22.61 -0.57
CA LYS A 182 2.11 21.59 -0.55
C LYS A 182 1.92 20.96 0.84
N MET A 183 3.01 20.69 1.58
CA MET A 183 2.87 20.16 2.95
C MET A 183 2.18 21.15 3.88
N ASP A 184 2.45 22.45 3.71
CA ASP A 184 1.76 23.52 4.44
C ASP A 184 0.27 23.58 4.06
N GLU A 185 -0.06 23.52 2.76
CA GLU A 185 -1.44 23.47 2.25
C GLU A 185 -2.22 22.25 2.75
N LEU A 186 -1.58 21.07 2.78
CA LEU A 186 -2.19 19.86 3.31
C LEU A 186 -2.46 19.95 4.83
N GLY A 187 -1.73 20.77 5.57
CA GLY A 187 -1.95 20.99 7.01
C GLY A 187 -1.86 19.73 7.88
N MET A 188 -1.31 18.64 7.36
CA MET A 188 -1.42 17.29 7.96
C MET A 188 -0.33 16.97 8.98
N LEU A 189 0.68 17.84 9.09
CA LEU A 189 1.84 17.65 9.96
C LEU A 189 1.77 18.53 11.20
N GLU A 190 2.34 18.03 12.29
CA GLU A 190 2.71 18.82 13.46
C GLU A 190 4.17 18.58 13.83
N PRO A 191 4.93 19.64 14.19
CA PRO A 191 6.29 19.48 14.68
C PRO A 191 6.27 18.80 16.05
N ILE A 192 7.27 17.97 16.32
CA ILE A 192 7.48 17.38 17.64
C ILE A 192 8.37 18.32 18.46
N PRO A 193 7.86 19.00 19.52
CA PRO A 193 8.63 20.00 20.24
C PRO A 193 9.90 19.41 20.87
N GLY A 194 11.04 20.06 20.64
CA GLY A 194 12.34 19.64 21.20
C GLY A 194 12.97 18.41 20.56
N GLU A 195 12.28 17.73 19.64
CA GLU A 195 12.84 16.58 18.91
C GLU A 195 13.42 17.02 17.56
N LEU A 196 14.74 16.87 17.45
CA LEU A 196 15.51 17.15 16.23
C LEU A 196 16.26 15.87 15.84
N GLU A 197 16.28 15.56 14.54
CA GLU A 197 17.16 14.55 14.00
C GLU A 197 18.57 15.13 13.89
N VAL A 198 19.49 14.62 14.72
CA VAL A 198 20.90 15.01 14.72
C VAL A 198 21.66 14.11 13.75
N GLY A 199 21.87 14.58 12.52
CA GLY A 199 22.74 13.90 11.56
C GLY A 199 24.21 14.06 11.94
N ARG A 200 25.07 13.09 11.56
CA ARG A 200 26.51 13.11 11.87
C ARG A 200 27.32 14.25 11.20
N ALA A 201 26.72 15.04 10.30
CA ALA A 201 27.43 16.09 9.54
C ALA A 201 26.57 17.30 9.07
N HIS A 202 25.29 17.40 9.47
CA HIS A 202 24.39 18.46 8.99
C HIS A 202 23.61 19.14 10.12
N ARG A 203 23.08 20.34 9.83
CA ARG A 203 22.20 21.09 10.76
C ARG A 203 21.06 20.18 11.22
N PRO A 204 20.74 20.16 12.54
CA PRO A 204 19.64 19.36 13.05
C PRO A 204 18.32 19.65 12.31
N ALA A 205 17.60 18.59 11.94
CA ALA A 205 16.33 18.69 11.20
C ALA A 205 15.14 18.49 12.15
N GLN A 206 14.10 19.33 12.00
CA GLN A 206 12.88 19.22 12.80
C GLN A 206 12.17 17.90 12.49
N LEU A 207 11.83 17.13 13.54
CA LEU A 207 10.97 15.96 13.44
C LEU A 207 9.49 16.37 13.46
N TYR A 208 8.71 15.70 12.62
CA TYR A 208 7.27 15.87 12.49
C TYR A 208 6.58 14.53 12.73
N ARG A 209 5.29 14.60 13.02
CA ARG A 209 4.37 13.46 12.99
C ARG A 209 3.09 13.85 12.25
N LEU A 210 2.36 12.84 11.81
CA LEU A 210 1.00 13.00 11.29
C LEU A 210 0.06 13.43 12.42
N ARG A 211 -0.75 14.47 12.18
CA ARG A 211 -1.73 14.88 13.19
C ARG A 211 -2.79 13.80 13.43
N PRO A 212 -3.33 13.66 14.66
CA PRO A 212 -4.27 12.59 15.00
C PRO A 212 -5.51 12.51 14.10
N GLU A 213 -6.04 13.64 13.64
CA GLU A 213 -7.20 13.72 12.74
C GLU A 213 -6.97 13.06 11.37
N TYR A 214 -5.72 12.95 10.94
CA TYR A 214 -5.34 12.32 9.67
C TYR A 214 -4.84 10.89 9.83
N ARG A 215 -4.97 10.24 11.00
CA ARG A 215 -4.53 8.84 11.19
C ARG A 215 -5.28 7.82 10.33
N HIS A 216 -6.53 8.13 9.98
CA HIS A 216 -7.41 7.27 9.17
C HIS A 216 -8.10 8.07 8.05
N ALA A 217 -7.56 9.24 7.72
CA ALA A 217 -8.11 10.15 6.74
C ALA A 217 -7.00 10.78 5.89
N LEU A 218 -7.34 11.20 4.67
CA LEU A 218 -6.43 11.92 3.79
C LEU A 218 -6.72 13.41 3.84
N SER A 219 -5.67 14.22 3.93
CA SER A 219 -5.75 15.62 3.50
C SER A 219 -5.57 15.68 1.99
N MET A 220 -6.26 16.62 1.34
CA MET A 220 -6.35 16.74 -0.12
C MET A 220 -6.18 18.20 -0.54
N VAL A 221 -5.56 18.44 -1.69
CA VAL A 221 -5.40 19.76 -2.31
C VAL A 221 -5.85 19.72 -3.77
N ASP A 222 -6.24 20.86 -4.34
CA ASP A 222 -6.80 20.91 -5.71
C ASP A 222 -5.75 20.73 -6.81
N ARG A 223 -4.46 20.96 -6.53
CA ARG A 223 -3.38 20.93 -7.52
C ARG A 223 -2.34 19.86 -7.22
N GLY A 224 -1.86 19.23 -8.30
CA GLY A 224 -0.78 18.25 -8.23
C GLY A 224 0.55 18.86 -7.77
N ILE A 225 1.38 18.07 -7.08
CA ILE A 225 2.70 18.51 -6.56
C ILE A 225 3.66 19.04 -7.64
N ASN A 226 3.50 18.54 -8.88
CA ASN A 226 4.28 18.94 -10.05
C ASN A 226 3.46 19.74 -11.08
N ALA A 227 2.26 20.21 -10.73
CA ALA A 227 1.48 21.07 -11.62
C ALA A 227 2.27 22.37 -11.85
N ARG A 228 2.69 22.61 -13.09
CA ARG A 228 3.27 23.89 -13.49
C ARG A 228 2.17 24.95 -13.38
N GLY A 229 2.46 26.01 -12.61
CA GLY A 229 1.59 27.18 -12.52
C GLY A 229 1.61 28.01 -13.79
#